data_AF-A0A7S0IQW1-F1
#
_entry.id   AF-A0A7S0IQW1-F1
#
_cell.length_a   1.000
_cell.length_b   1.000
_cell.length_c   1.000
_cell.angle_alpha   90.00
_cell.angle_beta   90.00
_cell.angle_gamma   90.00
#
_symmetry.space_group_name_H-M   'P 1'
#
loop_
_entity.id
_entity.type
_entity.pdbx_description
1 polymer ?
#
loop_
_entity_poly.entity_id
_entity_poly.type
_entity_poly.pdbx_seq_one_letter_code
_entity_poly.pdbx_strand_id
1 'polypeptide(L)'
;SAPPPPSLPPPLPPSQPPPSLPPPSPPSPSPPIPSPASPLLPPPLVPPSSPPPSPPPPTLPPPPPPPSSPPLSPPPLPPPPRPPPSGPPPSFPPCPIGTSSRAGTASCDICSGGFYFEPSTDRCESCELLPGIYCADGTTVASMEITRGHWRASERTRDAYACQMRGGGRWTPCSGSGNASQGRRLTDNEQGALCADGYGGPLCEVCVEDQHYFSELDARCHECGEAWRTLGWVVTGVGAAAVLASAISAIALCSGWLTRTSFGSGLLRARLLWAQVGMQPKLKQLISFFQVAASVPSVYDVSLPDGRLAAWVKVLEWPSVISAEIFAPPACTGGYFVQLLINSFWPWALILIVAAIHVLHTVARHDRSQRLGCAAALRSVCLETALFMLPLTLVVTFCVVTSSSSRIFKTLLLDSFKYDDGASESVRYLTDDYSFGVAVRPTGDMTDAYARVWTWALGLIALWPAGVPVLYAALLATAKRAIKRHEPNALSRATHFLWSDYRLELFWWECAELLKKLALTGFVLLISEEH
;
A
#
# COMPACT_ATOMS: atom_id res chain seq x y z
N SER A 1 -35.39 3.45 78.42
CA SER A 1 -36.48 3.64 77.45
C SER A 1 -35.87 4.10 76.12
N ALA A 2 -35.64 3.16 75.21
CA ALA A 2 -35.15 3.43 73.85
C ALA A 2 -36.34 3.41 72.87
N PRO A 3 -36.35 4.22 71.80
CA PRO A 3 -37.45 4.25 70.83
C PRO A 3 -37.40 3.05 69.88
N PRO A 4 -38.54 2.61 69.31
CA PRO A 4 -38.58 1.46 68.41
C PRO A 4 -38.09 1.84 67.00
N PRO A 5 -37.62 0.85 66.21
CA PRO A 5 -37.13 1.09 64.85
C PRO A 5 -38.29 1.32 63.86
N PRO A 6 -38.04 2.06 62.76
CA PRO A 6 -39.06 2.33 61.75
C PRO A 6 -39.35 1.10 60.87
N SER A 7 -40.62 0.95 60.51
CA SER A 7 -41.18 -0.12 59.69
C SER A 7 -40.80 -0.02 58.21
N LEU A 8 -40.55 -1.18 57.59
CA LEU A 8 -40.25 -1.34 56.16
C LEU A 8 -41.48 -1.08 55.28
N PRO A 9 -41.31 -0.49 54.08
CA PRO A 9 -42.41 -0.29 53.12
C PRO A 9 -42.79 -1.58 52.38
N PRO A 10 -44.03 -1.69 51.87
CA PRO A 10 -44.55 -2.90 51.24
C PRO A 10 -43.95 -3.14 49.84
N PRO A 11 -43.98 -4.39 49.34
CA PRO A 11 -43.42 -4.74 48.04
C PRO A 11 -44.28 -4.23 46.87
N LEU A 12 -43.60 -3.78 45.81
CA LEU A 12 -44.20 -3.33 44.55
C LEU A 12 -44.89 -4.50 43.80
N PRO A 13 -46.03 -4.24 43.12
CA PRO A 13 -46.74 -5.26 42.35
C PRO A 13 -45.97 -5.63 41.06
N PRO A 14 -46.20 -6.86 40.52
CA PRO A 14 -45.50 -7.33 39.34
C PRO A 14 -45.91 -6.55 38.09
N SER A 15 -44.90 -6.16 37.32
CA SER A 15 -44.99 -5.47 36.03
C SER A 15 -45.71 -6.32 34.98
N GLN A 16 -46.75 -5.75 34.35
CA GLN A 16 -47.44 -6.34 33.20
C GLN A 16 -46.50 -6.47 31.97
N PRO A 17 -46.67 -7.52 31.14
CA PRO A 17 -45.92 -7.67 29.90
C PRO A 17 -46.37 -6.63 28.85
N PRO A 18 -45.45 -6.16 27.98
CA PRO A 18 -45.75 -5.14 26.98
C PRO A 18 -46.70 -5.68 25.89
N PRO A 19 -47.54 -4.82 25.29
CA PRO A 19 -48.44 -5.22 24.21
C PRO A 19 -47.66 -5.59 22.94
N SER A 20 -48.08 -6.68 22.31
CA SER A 20 -47.59 -7.19 21.04
C SER A 20 -47.80 -6.18 19.91
N LEU A 21 -46.72 -5.87 19.17
CA LEU A 21 -46.71 -5.00 18.00
C LEU A 21 -47.55 -5.60 16.85
N PRO A 22 -48.31 -4.77 16.11
CA PRO A 22 -49.03 -5.22 14.92
C PRO A 22 -48.06 -5.52 13.76
N PRO A 23 -48.42 -6.45 12.84
CA PRO A 23 -47.59 -6.82 11.71
C PRO A 23 -47.46 -5.67 10.69
N PRO A 24 -46.33 -5.59 9.96
CA PRO A 24 -46.08 -4.54 8.99
C PRO A 24 -46.98 -4.67 7.76
N SER A 25 -47.53 -3.53 7.33
CA SER A 25 -48.31 -3.37 6.11
C SER A 25 -47.49 -3.72 4.85
N PRO A 26 -48.12 -4.30 3.81
CA PRO A 26 -47.43 -4.61 2.55
C PRO A 26 -46.99 -3.32 1.82
N PRO A 27 -45.87 -3.34 1.09
CA PRO A 27 -45.35 -2.18 0.37
C PRO A 27 -46.27 -1.80 -0.79
N SER A 28 -46.62 -0.52 -0.87
CA SER A 28 -47.32 0.08 -2.00
C SER A 28 -46.50 -0.04 -3.30
N PRO A 29 -47.14 -0.24 -4.46
CA PRO A 29 -46.45 -0.39 -5.74
C PRO A 29 -45.77 0.92 -6.15
N SER A 30 -44.52 0.82 -6.60
CA SER A 30 -43.73 1.94 -7.12
C SER A 30 -44.37 2.55 -8.37
N PRO A 31 -44.25 3.87 -8.59
CA PRO A 31 -44.72 4.52 -9.81
C PRO A 31 -43.87 4.08 -11.03
N PRO A 32 -44.45 4.06 -12.24
CA PRO A 32 -43.76 3.61 -13.44
C PRO A 32 -42.63 4.59 -13.83
N ILE A 33 -41.50 4.00 -14.20
CA ILE A 33 -40.31 4.66 -14.72
C ILE A 33 -40.67 5.32 -16.07
N PRO A 34 -40.37 6.62 -16.29
CA PRO A 34 -40.52 7.23 -17.61
C PRO A 34 -39.41 6.73 -18.54
N SER A 35 -39.80 6.28 -19.74
CA SER A 35 -38.91 5.87 -20.82
C SER A 35 -37.87 6.96 -21.15
N PRO A 36 -36.61 6.59 -21.46
CA PRO A 36 -35.61 7.55 -21.89
C PRO A 36 -35.99 8.12 -23.27
N ALA A 37 -36.07 9.45 -23.35
CA ALA A 37 -36.16 10.19 -24.59
C ALA A 37 -34.87 10.00 -25.41
N SER A 38 -35.04 9.79 -26.71
CA SER A 38 -33.96 9.73 -27.70
C SER A 38 -33.05 10.98 -27.63
N PRO A 39 -31.72 10.83 -27.74
CA PRO A 39 -30.84 11.98 -27.89
C PRO A 39 -31.06 12.65 -29.26
N LEU A 40 -31.35 13.95 -29.24
CA LEU A 40 -31.27 14.83 -30.39
C LEU A 40 -29.82 14.87 -30.91
N LEU A 41 -29.66 14.67 -32.22
CA LEU A 41 -28.39 14.87 -32.92
C LEU A 41 -27.91 16.32 -32.78
N PRO A 42 -26.59 16.57 -32.61
CA PRO A 42 -26.01 17.89 -32.84
C PRO A 42 -25.96 18.22 -34.35
N PRO A 43 -26.01 19.51 -34.72
CA PRO A 43 -25.90 19.95 -36.11
C PRO A 43 -24.52 19.66 -36.71
N PRO A 44 -24.40 19.51 -38.05
CA PRO A 44 -23.16 19.13 -38.70
C PRO A 44 -22.12 20.26 -38.61
N LEU A 45 -20.92 19.90 -38.18
CA LEU A 45 -19.73 20.74 -38.25
C LEU A 45 -19.32 20.96 -39.71
N VAL A 46 -19.19 22.23 -40.07
CA VAL A 46 -18.64 22.73 -41.33
C VAL A 46 -17.17 22.27 -41.45
N PRO A 47 -16.73 21.69 -42.59
CA PRO A 47 -15.33 21.34 -42.79
C PRO A 47 -14.46 22.59 -42.98
N PRO A 48 -13.21 22.59 -42.50
CA PRO A 48 -12.29 23.71 -42.73
C PRO A 48 -11.95 23.83 -44.22
N SER A 49 -11.95 25.07 -44.68
CA SER A 49 -11.50 25.52 -45.99
C SER A 49 -10.10 24.99 -46.35
N SER A 50 -10.04 24.36 -47.53
CA SER A 50 -8.83 23.87 -48.21
C SER A 50 -7.79 24.98 -48.47
N PRO A 51 -6.48 24.71 -48.32
CA PRO A 51 -5.42 25.59 -48.80
C PRO A 51 -5.36 25.60 -50.34
N PRO A 52 -4.81 26.67 -50.96
CA PRO A 52 -4.76 26.82 -52.41
C PRO A 52 -3.86 25.77 -53.09
N PRO A 53 -4.14 25.41 -54.37
CA PRO A 53 -3.39 24.40 -55.09
C PRO A 53 -1.97 24.90 -55.44
N SER A 54 -1.00 24.02 -55.23
CA SER A 54 0.39 24.19 -55.70
C SER A 54 0.46 24.12 -57.24
N PRO A 55 1.43 24.82 -57.88
CA PRO A 55 1.58 24.83 -59.33
C PRO A 55 1.98 23.45 -59.89
N PRO A 56 1.60 23.13 -61.14
CA PRO A 56 1.87 21.84 -61.75
C PRO A 56 3.37 21.63 -62.04
N PRO A 57 3.88 20.40 -61.94
CA PRO A 57 5.24 20.06 -62.35
C PRO A 57 5.39 20.14 -63.88
N PRO A 58 6.62 20.43 -64.39
CA PRO A 58 6.87 20.51 -65.82
C PRO A 58 6.70 19.14 -66.51
N THR A 59 6.04 19.16 -67.66
CA THR A 59 5.83 18.03 -68.56
C THR A 59 7.16 17.46 -69.05
N LEU A 60 7.40 16.17 -68.77
CA LEU A 60 8.44 15.37 -69.39
C LEU A 60 8.15 15.20 -70.90
N PRO A 61 9.17 15.29 -71.77
CA PRO A 61 9.02 15.08 -73.21
C PRO A 61 8.75 13.59 -73.54
N PRO A 62 8.10 13.31 -74.69
CA PRO A 62 7.71 11.96 -75.08
C PRO A 62 8.92 11.06 -75.37
N PRO A 63 8.79 9.73 -75.15
CA PRO A 63 9.85 8.78 -75.46
C PRO A 63 10.09 8.67 -76.98
N PRO A 64 11.34 8.47 -77.42
CA PRO A 64 11.67 8.25 -78.83
C PRO A 64 11.16 6.89 -79.35
N PRO A 65 10.96 6.75 -80.67
CA PRO A 65 10.46 5.53 -81.31
C PRO A 65 11.44 4.36 -81.21
N PRO A 66 10.96 3.10 -81.28
CA PRO A 66 11.79 1.92 -81.13
C PRO A 66 12.81 1.80 -82.27
N PRO A 67 14.07 1.41 -81.99
CA PRO A 67 15.03 1.11 -83.03
C PRO A 67 14.68 -0.20 -83.75
N SER A 68 14.95 -0.17 -85.05
CA SER A 68 14.79 -1.21 -86.04
C SER A 68 15.49 -2.52 -85.65
N SER A 69 14.85 -3.63 -86.02
CA SER A 69 15.32 -5.00 -85.92
C SER A 69 16.76 -5.19 -86.45
N PRO A 70 17.68 -5.79 -85.68
CA PRO A 70 18.91 -6.35 -86.24
C PRO A 70 18.63 -7.69 -86.94
N PRO A 71 19.45 -8.08 -87.93
CA PRO A 71 19.21 -9.26 -88.76
C PRO A 71 19.42 -10.56 -88.00
N LEU A 72 18.68 -11.58 -88.43
CA LEU A 72 18.74 -12.98 -88.00
C LEU A 72 20.20 -13.48 -87.90
N SER A 73 20.61 -13.85 -86.69
CA SER A 73 21.77 -14.71 -86.46
C SER A 73 21.35 -16.19 -86.59
N PRO A 74 22.24 -17.07 -87.10
CA PRO A 74 21.91 -18.46 -87.42
C PRO A 74 21.60 -19.30 -86.15
N PRO A 75 20.89 -20.43 -86.30
CA PRO A 75 20.43 -21.23 -85.15
C PRO A 75 21.61 -21.79 -84.35
N PRO A 76 21.58 -21.74 -83.01
CA PRO A 76 22.57 -22.40 -82.17
C PRO A 76 22.41 -23.93 -82.22
N LEU A 77 23.55 -24.63 -82.22
CA LEU A 77 23.63 -26.09 -82.15
C LEU A 77 22.93 -26.66 -80.91
N PRO A 78 22.42 -27.91 -80.96
CA PRO A 78 21.78 -28.56 -79.83
C PRO A 78 22.75 -28.69 -78.64
N PRO A 79 22.29 -28.46 -77.39
CA PRO A 79 23.12 -28.62 -76.20
C PRO A 79 23.48 -30.09 -75.97
N PRO A 80 24.67 -30.39 -75.41
CA PRO A 80 25.07 -31.75 -75.06
C PRO A 80 24.13 -32.35 -74.00
N PRO A 81 24.00 -33.68 -73.97
CA PRO A 81 23.08 -34.37 -73.07
C PRO A 81 23.37 -34.04 -71.60
N ARG A 82 22.29 -33.74 -70.87
CA ARG A 82 22.28 -33.47 -69.43
C ARG A 82 22.88 -34.68 -68.70
N PRO A 83 23.83 -34.48 -67.76
CA PRO A 83 24.27 -35.57 -66.89
C PRO A 83 23.09 -36.09 -66.06
N PRO A 84 23.09 -37.38 -65.68
CA PRO A 84 22.01 -37.97 -64.90
C PRO A 84 21.81 -37.20 -63.59
N PRO A 85 20.59 -37.14 -63.05
CA PRO A 85 20.34 -36.46 -61.79
C PRO A 85 21.25 -37.05 -60.73
N SER A 86 22.08 -36.20 -60.13
CA SER A 86 22.78 -36.49 -58.89
C SER A 86 21.76 -37.08 -57.92
N GLY A 87 22.07 -38.26 -57.38
CA GLY A 87 21.23 -38.95 -56.42
C GLY A 87 20.81 -38.02 -55.27
N PRO A 88 19.76 -38.40 -54.51
CA PRO A 88 19.31 -37.60 -53.37
C PRO A 88 20.51 -37.24 -52.50
N PRO A 89 20.61 -35.99 -52.01
CA PRO A 89 21.71 -35.59 -51.13
C PRO A 89 21.80 -36.58 -49.97
N PRO A 90 23.01 -36.88 -49.45
CA PRO A 90 23.16 -37.78 -48.33
C PRO A 90 22.25 -37.29 -47.20
N SER A 91 21.29 -38.14 -46.81
CA SER A 91 20.44 -37.90 -45.65
C SER A 91 21.34 -37.90 -44.42
N PHE A 92 21.69 -36.70 -43.94
CA PHE A 92 22.39 -36.57 -42.66
C PHE A 92 21.50 -37.18 -41.57
N PRO A 93 22.07 -37.95 -40.63
CA PRO A 93 21.30 -38.42 -39.48
C PRO A 93 20.73 -37.19 -38.73
N PRO A 94 19.48 -37.27 -38.24
CA PRO A 94 18.89 -36.17 -37.49
C PRO A 94 19.70 -35.89 -36.23
N CYS A 95 19.73 -34.62 -35.82
CA CYS A 95 20.41 -34.23 -34.59
C CYS A 95 19.85 -34.98 -33.37
N PRO A 96 20.70 -35.26 -32.36
CA PRO A 96 20.25 -35.75 -31.07
C PRO A 96 19.15 -34.87 -30.46
N ILE A 97 18.25 -35.47 -29.69
CA ILE A 97 17.13 -34.78 -29.03
C ILE A 97 17.66 -33.56 -28.26
N GLY A 98 17.02 -32.40 -28.45
CA GLY A 98 17.39 -31.14 -27.82
C GLY A 98 18.46 -30.34 -28.55
N THR A 99 19.04 -30.87 -29.64
CA THR A 99 20.03 -30.18 -30.47
C THR A 99 19.53 -29.97 -31.90
N SER A 100 20.05 -28.93 -32.53
CA SER A 100 19.76 -28.52 -33.90
C SER A 100 21.05 -28.06 -34.57
N SER A 101 20.99 -27.80 -35.87
CA SER A 101 22.13 -27.38 -36.70
C SER A 101 21.82 -26.08 -37.41
N ARG A 102 22.83 -25.21 -37.60
CA ARG A 102 22.66 -24.02 -38.45
C ARG A 102 22.52 -24.44 -39.91
N ALA A 103 21.76 -23.67 -40.69
CA ALA A 103 21.61 -23.91 -42.12
C ALA A 103 22.98 -23.97 -42.83
N GLY A 104 23.24 -25.07 -43.54
CA GLY A 104 24.51 -25.29 -44.26
C GLY A 104 25.65 -25.89 -43.42
N THR A 105 25.39 -26.28 -42.16
CA THR A 105 26.37 -26.96 -41.29
C THR A 105 25.98 -28.42 -41.05
N ALA A 106 26.99 -29.27 -40.82
CA ALA A 106 26.80 -30.69 -40.46
C ALA A 106 26.99 -30.95 -38.95
N SER A 107 27.16 -29.89 -38.15
CA SER A 107 27.29 -29.94 -36.70
C SER A 107 25.94 -29.68 -36.02
N CYS A 108 25.63 -30.44 -34.98
CA CYS A 108 24.48 -30.21 -34.10
C CYS A 108 24.94 -29.42 -32.86
N ASP A 109 25.38 -28.18 -33.07
CA ASP A 109 26.04 -27.34 -32.07
C ASP A 109 25.10 -26.32 -31.39
N ILE A 110 23.85 -26.24 -31.82
CA ILE A 110 22.87 -25.32 -31.22
C ILE A 110 21.75 -26.12 -30.54
N CYS A 111 21.10 -25.54 -29.54
CA CYS A 111 19.91 -26.16 -28.95
C CYS A 111 18.72 -26.01 -29.89
N SER A 112 17.90 -27.05 -30.01
CA SER A 112 16.64 -26.98 -30.74
C SER A 112 15.60 -26.18 -29.95
N GLY A 113 14.59 -25.63 -30.62
CA GLY A 113 13.47 -24.95 -29.97
C GLY A 113 12.86 -25.78 -28.83
N GLY A 114 12.51 -25.09 -27.74
CA GLY A 114 12.13 -25.70 -26.46
C GLY A 114 13.30 -26.11 -25.56
N PHE A 115 14.55 -25.96 -26.01
CA PHE A 115 15.75 -26.21 -25.22
C PHE A 115 16.67 -24.98 -25.20
N TYR A 116 17.41 -24.83 -24.11
CA TYR A 116 18.40 -23.77 -23.93
C TYR A 116 19.76 -24.35 -23.56
N PHE A 117 20.83 -23.65 -23.94
CA PHE A 117 22.19 -24.06 -23.58
C PHE A 117 22.51 -23.65 -22.15
N GLU A 118 22.86 -24.63 -21.31
CA GLU A 118 23.27 -24.46 -19.93
C GLU A 118 24.81 -24.54 -19.81
N PRO A 119 25.51 -23.42 -19.53
CA PRO A 119 26.97 -23.41 -19.48
C PRO A 119 27.57 -24.28 -18.37
N SER A 120 26.82 -24.51 -17.29
CA SER A 120 27.31 -25.30 -16.14
C SER A 120 27.38 -26.80 -16.44
N THR A 121 26.47 -27.32 -17.27
CA THR A 121 26.38 -28.74 -17.64
C THR A 121 26.92 -29.02 -19.05
N ASP A 122 27.21 -27.98 -19.83
CA ASP A 122 27.63 -28.04 -21.24
C ASP A 122 26.63 -28.82 -22.11
N ARG A 123 25.33 -28.63 -21.84
CA ARG A 123 24.23 -29.38 -22.46
C ARG A 123 23.01 -28.49 -22.75
N CYS A 124 22.16 -28.99 -23.66
CA CYS A 124 20.86 -28.41 -23.92
C CYS A 124 19.82 -28.96 -22.92
N GLU A 125 19.28 -28.09 -22.08
CA GLU A 125 18.24 -28.40 -21.09
C GLU A 125 16.87 -27.93 -21.56
N SER A 126 15.81 -28.58 -21.10
CA SER A 126 14.43 -28.28 -21.53
C SER A 126 13.89 -27.02 -20.84
N CYS A 127 13.21 -26.17 -21.61
CA CYS A 127 12.51 -24.99 -21.10
C CYS A 127 11.10 -25.28 -20.57
N GLU A 128 10.57 -26.50 -20.73
CA GLU A 128 9.19 -26.83 -20.31
C GLU A 128 8.95 -26.66 -18.80
N LEU A 129 10.02 -26.76 -18.01
CA LEU A 129 9.98 -26.59 -16.55
C LEU A 129 10.16 -25.13 -16.10
N LEU A 130 10.43 -24.21 -17.03
CA LEU A 130 10.68 -22.80 -16.73
C LEU A 130 9.42 -21.96 -16.99
N PRO A 131 8.67 -21.57 -15.94
CA PRO A 131 7.46 -20.78 -16.12
C PRO A 131 7.81 -19.42 -16.71
N GLY A 132 7.04 -19.01 -17.72
CA GLY A 132 7.16 -17.67 -18.28
C GLY A 132 8.31 -17.46 -19.28
N ILE A 133 9.01 -18.53 -19.68
CA ILE A 133 10.15 -18.48 -20.59
C ILE A 133 9.82 -19.23 -21.89
N TYR A 134 10.25 -18.67 -23.02
CA TYR A 134 10.17 -19.28 -24.33
C TYR A 134 11.57 -19.40 -24.95
N CYS A 135 11.85 -20.55 -25.55
CA CYS A 135 13.16 -20.90 -26.11
C CYS A 135 13.03 -21.20 -27.60
N ALA A 136 13.58 -20.30 -28.42
CA ALA A 136 13.76 -20.50 -29.85
C ALA A 136 15.01 -21.36 -30.13
N ASP A 137 15.30 -21.61 -31.41
CA ASP A 137 16.52 -22.33 -31.79
C ASP A 137 17.77 -21.53 -31.38
N GLY A 138 18.73 -22.19 -30.74
CA GLY A 138 19.99 -21.59 -30.30
C GLY A 138 19.86 -20.68 -29.07
N THR A 139 18.78 -20.79 -28.29
CA THR A 139 18.61 -20.04 -27.04
C THR A 139 19.68 -20.41 -26.00
N THR A 140 20.15 -19.40 -25.27
CA THR A 140 21.06 -19.50 -24.11
C THR A 140 20.38 -18.88 -22.89
N VAL A 141 20.96 -19.05 -21.69
CA VAL A 141 20.45 -18.37 -20.48
C VAL A 141 20.30 -16.85 -20.70
N ALA A 142 21.24 -16.22 -21.39
CA ALA A 142 21.17 -14.78 -21.68
C ALA A 142 20.07 -14.43 -22.70
N SER A 143 19.93 -15.23 -23.76
CA SER A 143 19.07 -14.92 -24.90
C SER A 143 17.66 -15.51 -24.84
N MET A 144 17.26 -16.15 -23.73
CA MET A 144 15.90 -16.66 -23.57
C MET A 144 14.86 -15.55 -23.65
N GLU A 145 13.72 -15.84 -24.29
CA GLU A 145 12.64 -14.87 -24.45
C GLU A 145 11.70 -14.94 -23.24
N ILE A 146 11.39 -13.79 -22.66
CA ILE A 146 10.48 -13.70 -21.52
C ILE A 146 9.07 -13.46 -22.04
N THR A 147 8.17 -14.36 -21.69
CA THR A 147 6.77 -14.26 -22.11
C THR A 147 6.07 -13.09 -21.42
N ARG A 148 5.02 -12.58 -22.05
CA ARG A 148 4.19 -11.51 -21.50
C ARG A 148 3.64 -11.90 -20.12
N GLY A 149 3.62 -10.95 -19.20
CA GLY A 149 3.18 -11.19 -17.82
C GLY A 149 4.28 -11.77 -16.92
N HIS A 150 5.52 -11.86 -17.39
CA HIS A 150 6.66 -12.26 -16.58
C HIS A 150 7.78 -11.22 -16.65
N TRP A 151 8.55 -11.15 -15.57
CA TRP A 151 9.72 -10.30 -15.41
C TRP A 151 10.92 -11.12 -14.95
N ARG A 152 12.11 -10.72 -15.38
CA ARG A 152 13.36 -11.39 -15.06
C ARG A 152 14.39 -10.37 -14.55
N ALA A 153 15.05 -10.69 -13.45
CA ALA A 153 15.99 -9.79 -12.81
C ALA A 153 17.30 -9.57 -13.60
N SER A 154 17.76 -10.58 -14.35
CA SER A 154 19.01 -10.51 -15.10
C SER A 154 19.10 -11.56 -16.21
N GLU A 155 19.98 -11.35 -17.19
CA GLU A 155 20.31 -12.31 -18.26
C GLU A 155 21.11 -13.54 -17.76
N ARG A 156 21.46 -13.60 -16.48
CA ARG A 156 22.28 -14.66 -15.87
C ARG A 156 21.46 -15.60 -14.97
N THR A 157 20.15 -15.42 -14.94
CA THR A 157 19.21 -16.27 -14.22
C THR A 157 18.20 -16.88 -15.18
N ARG A 158 17.79 -18.12 -14.88
CA ARG A 158 16.66 -18.81 -15.52
C ARG A 158 15.34 -18.61 -14.79
N ASP A 159 15.35 -17.91 -13.67
CA ASP A 159 14.14 -17.62 -12.92
C ASP A 159 13.41 -16.41 -13.50
N ALA A 160 12.16 -16.62 -13.91
CA ALA A 160 11.22 -15.57 -14.28
C ALA A 160 10.06 -15.55 -13.28
N TYR A 161 9.61 -14.34 -12.96
CA TYR A 161 8.60 -14.07 -11.93
C TYR A 161 7.33 -13.55 -12.60
N ALA A 162 6.18 -14.06 -12.18
CA ALA A 162 4.89 -13.62 -12.70
C ALA A 162 4.56 -12.21 -12.20
N CYS A 163 4.04 -11.38 -13.09
CA CYS A 163 3.59 -10.03 -12.79
C CYS A 163 2.07 -9.97 -12.65
N GLN A 164 1.58 -8.92 -11.99
CA GLN A 164 0.15 -8.71 -11.80
C GLN A 164 -0.57 -8.53 -13.13
N MET A 165 -1.71 -9.21 -13.28
CA MET A 165 -2.52 -9.19 -14.48
C MET A 165 -3.94 -8.69 -14.20
N ARG A 166 -4.47 -7.85 -15.09
CA ARG A 166 -5.83 -7.29 -14.96
C ARG A 166 -6.76 -7.71 -16.08
N GLY A 167 -8.04 -7.84 -15.73
CA GLY A 167 -9.14 -8.04 -16.70
C GLY A 167 -9.06 -9.40 -17.40
N GLY A 168 -8.69 -10.44 -16.65
CA GLY A 168 -8.48 -11.79 -17.18
C GLY A 168 -7.25 -11.92 -18.08
N GLY A 169 -6.14 -11.24 -17.75
CA GLY A 169 -4.89 -11.28 -18.53
C GLY A 169 -4.81 -10.26 -19.68
N ARG A 170 -5.75 -9.32 -19.76
CA ARG A 170 -5.77 -8.31 -20.84
C ARG A 170 -4.67 -7.26 -20.67
N TRP A 171 -4.33 -6.88 -19.45
CA TRP A 171 -3.30 -5.87 -19.15
C TRP A 171 -2.31 -6.39 -18.11
N THR A 172 -1.03 -6.04 -18.27
CA THR A 172 0.08 -6.35 -17.36
C THR A 172 1.15 -5.26 -17.53
N PRO A 173 1.82 -4.82 -16.45
CA PRO A 173 2.96 -3.91 -16.55
C PRO A 173 4.19 -4.60 -17.17
N CYS A 174 4.26 -5.93 -17.11
CA CYS A 174 5.31 -6.73 -17.75
C CYS A 174 4.90 -7.11 -19.17
N SER A 175 5.49 -6.43 -20.14
CA SER A 175 5.33 -6.72 -21.56
C SER A 175 6.02 -8.01 -21.98
N GLY A 176 7.02 -8.46 -21.20
CA GLY A 176 7.94 -9.53 -21.58
C GLY A 176 9.03 -9.00 -22.51
N SER A 177 9.88 -9.89 -23.03
CA SER A 177 11.03 -9.46 -23.85
C SER A 177 10.64 -9.04 -25.26
N GLY A 178 9.45 -9.41 -25.75
CA GLY A 178 9.15 -9.26 -27.19
C GLY A 178 10.30 -9.84 -28.03
N ASN A 179 10.76 -9.11 -29.05
CA ASN A 179 11.95 -9.46 -29.84
C ASN A 179 13.30 -9.00 -29.20
N ALA A 180 13.27 -8.41 -28.00
CA ALA A 180 14.42 -7.81 -27.34
C ALA A 180 14.76 -8.57 -26.05
N SER A 181 15.72 -9.49 -26.12
CA SER A 181 16.11 -10.38 -25.01
C SER A 181 16.84 -9.71 -23.83
N GLN A 182 16.96 -8.37 -23.79
CA GLN A 182 17.87 -7.69 -22.87
C GLN A 182 17.23 -7.35 -21.53
N GLY A 183 17.74 -7.98 -20.47
CA GLY A 183 17.46 -7.63 -19.08
C GLY A 183 18.59 -6.73 -18.57
N ARG A 184 18.54 -5.44 -18.85
CA ARG A 184 19.54 -4.48 -18.36
C ARG A 184 19.35 -4.26 -16.85
N ARG A 185 20.45 -4.08 -16.12
CA ARG A 185 20.43 -3.66 -14.71
C ARG A 185 19.84 -2.23 -14.65
N LEU A 186 18.58 -2.11 -14.28
CA LEU A 186 17.88 -0.82 -14.21
C LEU A 186 18.37 -0.03 -13.00
N THR A 187 18.86 1.17 -13.25
CA THR A 187 18.96 2.20 -12.21
C THR A 187 17.58 2.78 -11.92
N ASP A 188 17.40 3.36 -10.74
CA ASP A 188 16.11 3.60 -10.05
C ASP A 188 15.02 4.39 -10.81
N ASN A 189 15.26 4.92 -12.01
CA ASN A 189 14.28 5.67 -12.82
C ASN A 189 14.37 5.36 -14.34
N GLU A 190 14.95 4.23 -14.73
CA GLU A 190 15.01 3.85 -16.15
C GLU A 190 13.88 2.92 -16.53
N GLN A 191 13.35 3.10 -17.73
CA GLN A 191 12.30 2.22 -18.24
C GLN A 191 12.86 0.79 -18.41
N GLY A 192 12.15 -0.16 -17.83
CA GLY A 192 12.52 -1.57 -17.91
C GLY A 192 12.34 -2.11 -19.31
N ALA A 193 13.36 -2.76 -19.87
CA ALA A 193 13.28 -3.40 -21.18
C ALA A 193 12.21 -4.51 -21.27
N LEU A 194 11.85 -5.10 -20.12
CA LEU A 194 10.77 -6.09 -19.98
C LEU A 194 9.42 -5.47 -19.60
N CYS A 195 9.40 -4.16 -19.35
CA CYS A 195 8.27 -3.42 -18.83
C CYS A 195 7.55 -2.65 -19.93
N ALA A 196 6.27 -2.39 -19.71
CA ALA A 196 5.49 -1.47 -20.54
C ALA A 196 6.00 -0.04 -20.37
N ASP A 197 5.62 0.83 -21.32
CA ASP A 197 5.99 2.24 -21.30
C ASP A 197 5.55 2.94 -20.01
N GLY A 198 6.48 3.65 -19.37
CA GLY A 198 6.27 4.30 -18.08
C GLY A 198 6.44 3.43 -16.83
N TYR A 199 6.82 2.15 -16.98
CA TYR A 199 7.06 1.21 -15.89
C TYR A 199 8.53 0.77 -15.82
N GLY A 200 9.02 0.50 -14.61
CA GLY A 200 10.39 0.11 -14.32
C GLY A 200 10.50 -0.71 -13.03
N GLY A 201 11.74 -0.98 -12.63
CA GLY A 201 12.04 -1.74 -11.41
C GLY A 201 11.61 -3.22 -11.44
N PRO A 202 11.72 -3.92 -10.30
CA PRO A 202 11.23 -5.29 -10.11
C PRO A 202 9.75 -5.43 -10.43
N LEU A 203 9.39 -6.52 -11.11
CA LEU A 203 8.01 -6.84 -11.52
C LEU A 203 7.31 -5.72 -12.32
N CYS A 204 8.06 -4.73 -12.80
CA CYS A 204 7.54 -3.52 -13.44
C CYS A 204 6.58 -2.72 -12.54
N GLU A 205 6.80 -2.73 -11.22
CA GLU A 205 5.92 -2.06 -10.23
C GLU A 205 6.45 -0.68 -9.79
N VAL A 206 7.50 -0.18 -10.43
CA VAL A 206 8.01 1.19 -10.20
C VAL A 206 7.57 2.10 -11.35
N CYS A 207 6.99 3.25 -11.03
CA CYS A 207 6.61 4.24 -12.03
C CYS A 207 7.81 5.10 -12.44
N VAL A 208 8.03 5.26 -13.74
CA VAL A 208 9.15 6.06 -14.28
C VAL A 208 8.86 7.56 -14.18
N GLU A 209 7.59 7.95 -14.35
CA GLU A 209 7.18 9.35 -14.28
C GLU A 209 7.14 9.84 -12.84
N ASP A 210 7.64 11.06 -12.62
CA ASP A 210 7.59 11.71 -11.31
C ASP A 210 6.14 11.92 -10.88
N GLN A 211 5.87 11.92 -9.57
CA GLN A 211 4.52 12.14 -9.01
C GLN A 211 3.50 11.08 -9.47
N HIS A 212 3.94 9.86 -9.71
CA HIS A 212 3.07 8.71 -9.93
C HIS A 212 3.30 7.64 -8.87
N TYR A 213 2.26 6.86 -8.59
CA TYR A 213 2.36 5.70 -7.70
C TYR A 213 1.77 4.47 -8.36
N PHE A 214 2.37 3.31 -8.10
CA PHE A 214 1.85 2.03 -8.58
C PHE A 214 0.72 1.56 -7.67
N SER A 215 -0.40 1.20 -8.27
CA SER A 215 -1.53 0.60 -7.57
C SER A 215 -1.61 -0.89 -7.90
N GLU A 216 -1.35 -1.74 -6.90
CA GLU A 216 -1.48 -3.20 -7.00
C GLU A 216 -2.88 -3.61 -7.50
N LEU A 217 -3.94 -3.00 -6.95
CA LEU A 217 -5.34 -3.31 -7.34
C LEU A 217 -5.62 -3.11 -8.84
N ASP A 218 -4.94 -2.15 -9.47
CA ASP A 218 -5.17 -1.79 -10.86
C ASP A 218 -4.04 -2.26 -11.80
N ALA A 219 -2.94 -2.77 -11.25
CA ALA A 219 -1.66 -3.06 -11.91
C ALA A 219 -1.19 -1.90 -12.82
N ARG A 220 -1.32 -0.66 -12.32
CA ARG A 220 -1.10 0.58 -13.09
C ARG A 220 -0.52 1.70 -12.25
N CYS A 221 0.25 2.55 -12.91
CA CYS A 221 0.69 3.85 -12.38
C CYS A 221 -0.45 4.87 -12.46
N HIS A 222 -0.73 5.54 -11.35
CA HIS A 222 -1.70 6.64 -11.25
C HIS A 222 -1.01 7.94 -10.85
N GLU A 223 -1.52 9.06 -11.35
CA GLU A 223 -1.05 10.40 -11.01
C GLU A 223 -1.36 10.77 -9.55
N CYS A 224 -0.40 11.40 -8.88
CA CYS A 224 -0.57 12.06 -7.60
C CYS A 224 -1.36 13.37 -7.78
N GLY A 225 -2.69 13.31 -7.84
CA GLY A 225 -3.54 14.48 -8.13
C GLY A 225 -3.33 15.69 -7.20
N GLU A 226 -3.47 16.92 -7.71
CA GLU A 226 -3.15 18.17 -6.98
C GLU A 226 -3.90 18.39 -5.65
N ALA A 227 -4.99 17.65 -5.43
CA ALA A 227 -5.80 17.70 -4.22
C ALA A 227 -5.02 17.37 -2.94
N TRP A 228 -3.99 16.52 -2.98
CA TRP A 228 -3.24 16.16 -1.77
C TRP A 228 -2.30 17.29 -1.30
N ARG A 229 -1.69 18.05 -2.24
CA ARG A 229 -0.85 19.21 -1.92
C ARG A 229 -1.66 20.28 -1.20
N THR A 230 -2.89 20.52 -1.65
CA THR A 230 -3.79 21.49 -1.01
C THR A 230 -4.26 21.00 0.36
N LEU A 231 -4.54 19.70 0.54
CA LEU A 231 -4.98 19.13 1.80
C LEU A 231 -3.89 19.20 2.90
N GLY A 232 -2.63 18.97 2.57
CA GLY A 232 -1.50 19.11 3.51
C GLY A 232 -1.36 20.54 4.05
N TRP A 233 -1.51 21.55 3.19
CA TRP A 233 -1.54 22.96 3.60
C TRP A 233 -2.77 23.30 4.43
N VAL A 234 -3.93 22.71 4.12
CA VAL A 234 -5.15 22.91 4.92
C VAL A 234 -5.00 22.33 6.32
N VAL A 235 -4.49 21.11 6.48
CA VAL A 235 -4.31 20.49 7.81
C VAL A 235 -3.29 21.28 8.64
N THR A 236 -2.16 21.64 8.04
CA THR A 236 -1.13 22.46 8.70
C THR A 236 -1.67 23.84 9.07
N GLY A 237 -2.42 24.46 8.15
CA GLY A 237 -3.05 25.77 8.35
C GLY A 237 -4.10 25.76 9.44
N VAL A 238 -4.98 24.76 9.47
CA VAL A 238 -6.02 24.60 10.52
C VAL A 238 -5.38 24.34 11.88
N GLY A 239 -4.34 23.50 11.94
CA GLY A 239 -3.58 23.27 13.17
C GLY A 239 -2.93 24.55 13.70
N ALA A 240 -2.24 25.29 12.84
CA ALA A 240 -1.62 26.57 13.18
C ALA A 240 -2.66 27.62 13.62
N ALA A 241 -3.77 27.73 12.89
CA ALA A 241 -4.86 28.63 13.22
C ALA A 241 -5.50 28.28 14.57
N ALA A 242 -5.69 27.00 14.88
CA ALA A 242 -6.21 26.56 16.18
C ALA A 242 -5.27 26.91 17.33
N VAL A 243 -3.96 26.73 17.16
CA VAL A 243 -2.95 27.13 18.16
C VAL A 243 -2.95 28.64 18.34
N LEU A 244 -2.96 29.42 17.25
CA LEU A 244 -3.01 30.89 17.30
C LEU A 244 -4.29 31.39 17.98
N ALA A 245 -5.45 30.87 17.60
CA ALA A 245 -6.73 31.22 18.22
C ALA A 245 -6.75 30.87 19.71
N SER A 246 -6.16 29.73 20.09
CA SER A 246 -6.04 29.33 21.49
C SER A 246 -5.11 30.26 22.29
N ALA A 247 -4.02 30.74 21.68
CA ALA A 247 -3.10 31.68 22.27
C ALA A 247 -3.75 33.04 22.47
N ILE A 248 -4.47 33.55 21.46
CA ILE A 248 -5.26 34.79 21.57
C ILE A 248 -6.31 34.65 22.67
N SER A 249 -7.01 33.51 22.73
CA SER A 249 -7.99 33.24 23.80
C SER A 249 -7.34 33.18 25.18
N ALA A 250 -6.16 32.57 25.31
CA ALA A 250 -5.41 32.53 26.56
C ALA A 250 -4.98 33.93 27.02
N ILE A 251 -4.47 34.75 26.08
CA ILE A 251 -4.10 36.15 26.34
C ILE A 251 -5.32 36.97 26.76
N ALA A 252 -6.46 36.81 26.08
CA ALA A 252 -7.70 37.49 26.44
C ALA A 252 -8.27 37.05 27.81
N LEU A 253 -8.00 35.81 28.23
CA LEU A 253 -8.33 35.32 29.58
C LEU A 253 -7.39 35.91 30.64
N CYS A 254 -6.11 36.09 30.33
CA CYS A 254 -5.12 36.77 31.19
C CYS A 254 -5.43 38.25 31.35
N SER A 255 -5.74 38.96 30.26
CA SER A 255 -6.05 40.39 30.27
C SER A 255 -7.40 40.73 30.91
N GLY A 256 -8.18 39.72 31.28
CA GLY A 256 -9.51 39.87 31.87
C GLY A 256 -10.59 40.27 30.87
N TRP A 257 -10.29 40.29 29.57
CA TRP A 257 -11.21 40.69 28.50
C TRP A 257 -12.33 39.68 28.26
N LEU A 258 -12.06 38.38 28.42
CA LEU A 258 -13.08 37.34 28.29
C LEU A 258 -13.49 36.78 29.67
N THR A 259 -14.79 36.74 29.92
CA THR A 259 -15.37 35.92 30.98
C THR A 259 -15.49 34.47 30.52
N ARG A 260 -15.42 33.57 31.51
CA ARG A 260 -15.30 32.10 31.40
C ARG A 260 -16.22 31.51 30.32
N THR A 261 -15.64 30.86 29.32
CA THR A 261 -16.41 30.21 28.26
C THR A 261 -17.16 28.99 28.81
N SER A 262 -18.46 28.91 28.48
CA SER A 262 -19.43 27.89 28.96
C SER A 262 -19.25 26.48 28.34
N PHE A 263 -18.19 26.28 27.53
CA PHE A 263 -18.00 25.11 26.68
C PHE A 263 -17.96 23.76 27.43
N GLY A 264 -17.61 23.78 28.72
CA GLY A 264 -17.56 22.57 29.57
C GLY A 264 -18.92 21.92 29.84
N SER A 265 -20.03 22.67 29.75
CA SER A 265 -21.37 22.16 30.08
C SER A 265 -21.92 21.19 29.03
N GLY A 266 -21.68 21.46 27.74
CA GLY A 266 -22.08 20.60 26.63
C GLY A 266 -21.27 19.30 26.56
N LEU A 267 -19.95 19.39 26.73
CA LEU A 267 -19.06 18.22 26.74
C LEU A 267 -19.37 17.26 27.90
N LEU A 268 -19.74 17.80 29.06
CA LEU A 268 -20.15 17.00 30.21
C LEU A 268 -21.45 16.24 29.93
N ARG A 269 -22.46 16.89 29.33
CA ARG A 269 -23.71 16.24 28.92
C ARG A 269 -23.48 15.14 27.88
N ALA A 270 -22.63 15.41 26.88
CA ALA A 270 -22.26 14.42 25.88
C ALA A 270 -21.56 13.20 26.51
N ARG A 271 -20.64 13.41 27.46
CA ARG A 271 -19.98 12.31 28.20
C ARG A 271 -20.97 11.46 29.02
N LEU A 272 -21.94 12.09 29.67
CA LEU A 272 -22.96 11.38 30.44
C LEU A 272 -23.85 10.53 29.53
N LEU A 273 -24.29 11.07 28.38
CA LEU A 273 -25.06 10.32 27.39
C LEU A 273 -24.22 9.16 26.80
N TRP A 274 -22.95 9.40 26.49
CA TRP A 274 -22.05 8.38 25.96
C TRP A 274 -21.84 7.20 26.93
N ALA A 275 -21.71 7.50 28.21
CA ALA A 275 -21.57 6.50 29.27
C ALA A 275 -22.86 5.68 29.45
N GLN A 276 -24.04 6.30 29.35
CA GLN A 276 -25.32 5.60 29.53
C GLN A 276 -25.64 4.60 28.42
N VAL A 277 -25.18 4.84 27.19
CA VAL A 277 -25.48 3.96 26.04
C VAL A 277 -24.46 2.80 25.93
N GLY A 278 -23.37 2.83 26.72
CA GLY A 278 -22.34 1.78 26.67
C GLY A 278 -21.66 1.67 25.30
N MET A 279 -21.47 2.81 24.62
CA MET A 279 -20.93 2.85 23.25
C MET A 279 -19.43 2.56 23.19
N GLN A 280 -18.69 2.79 24.27
CA GLN A 280 -17.24 2.58 24.33
C GLN A 280 -16.82 1.12 23.97
N PRO A 281 -17.32 0.07 24.64
CA PRO A 281 -16.91 -1.30 24.30
C PRO A 281 -17.35 -1.71 22.89
N LYS A 282 -18.52 -1.25 22.43
CA LYS A 282 -19.02 -1.52 21.07
C LYS A 282 -18.11 -0.90 20.01
N LEU A 283 -17.73 0.36 20.19
CA LEU A 283 -16.85 1.06 19.27
C LEU A 283 -15.44 0.46 19.29
N LYS A 284 -14.91 0.13 20.48
CA LYS A 284 -13.63 -0.58 20.59
C LYS A 284 -13.65 -1.90 19.84
N GLN A 285 -14.69 -2.72 20.01
CA GLN A 285 -14.80 -3.99 19.31
C GLN A 285 -14.89 -3.80 17.79
N LEU A 286 -15.66 -2.80 17.34
CA LEU A 286 -15.79 -2.46 15.93
C LEU A 286 -14.43 -2.06 15.34
N ILE A 287 -13.74 -1.09 15.95
CA ILE A 287 -12.40 -0.66 15.55
C ILE A 287 -11.43 -1.84 15.55
N SER A 288 -11.46 -2.67 16.60
CA SER A 288 -10.61 -3.85 16.74
C SER A 288 -10.79 -4.86 15.60
N PHE A 289 -12.06 -5.12 15.24
CA PHE A 289 -12.39 -6.02 14.15
C PHE A 289 -11.80 -5.51 12.83
N PHE A 290 -12.03 -4.23 12.51
CA PHE A 290 -11.53 -3.66 11.26
C PHE A 290 -10.01 -3.52 11.23
N GLN A 291 -9.37 -3.19 12.34
CA GLN A 291 -7.90 -3.13 12.45
C GLN A 291 -7.24 -4.45 12.05
N VAL A 292 -7.86 -5.59 12.38
CA VAL A 292 -7.36 -6.93 12.05
C VAL A 292 -7.84 -7.37 10.66
N ALA A 293 -9.12 -7.20 10.34
CA ALA A 293 -9.69 -7.65 9.08
C ALA A 293 -9.04 -6.96 7.88
N ALA A 294 -8.73 -5.67 7.98
CA ALA A 294 -8.12 -4.93 6.90
C ALA A 294 -6.61 -5.18 6.75
N SER A 295 -5.93 -5.79 7.72
CA SER A 295 -4.53 -6.21 7.55
C SER A 295 -4.41 -7.57 6.86
N VAL A 296 -5.51 -8.32 6.70
CA VAL A 296 -5.47 -9.70 6.18
C VAL A 296 -4.85 -9.80 4.78
N PRO A 297 -5.27 -9.00 3.78
CA PRO A 297 -4.73 -9.12 2.42
C PRO A 297 -3.22 -8.88 2.39
N SER A 298 -2.75 -7.88 3.13
CA SER A 298 -1.34 -7.48 3.15
C SER A 298 -0.42 -8.39 3.99
N VAL A 299 -0.97 -9.12 4.98
CA VAL A 299 -0.17 -9.92 5.93
C VAL A 299 -0.14 -11.40 5.55
N TYR A 300 -1.21 -11.91 4.95
CA TYR A 300 -1.35 -13.33 4.62
C TYR A 300 -1.26 -13.59 3.12
N ASP A 301 -0.89 -12.57 2.32
CA ASP A 301 -0.79 -12.61 0.86
C ASP A 301 -2.02 -13.27 0.18
N VAL A 302 -3.20 -12.99 0.73
CA VAL A 302 -4.45 -13.56 0.23
C VAL A 302 -4.95 -12.71 -0.93
N SER A 303 -4.72 -13.20 -2.14
CA SER A 303 -5.35 -12.67 -3.36
C SER A 303 -6.88 -12.80 -3.26
N LEU A 304 -7.56 -11.67 -3.08
CA LEU A 304 -9.02 -11.61 -3.02
C LEU A 304 -9.61 -11.67 -4.45
N PRO A 305 -10.56 -12.56 -4.74
CA PRO A 305 -11.15 -12.64 -6.07
C PRO A 305 -11.91 -11.36 -6.45
N ASP A 306 -11.77 -10.97 -7.73
CA ASP A 306 -12.41 -9.79 -8.32
C ASP A 306 -13.94 -9.78 -8.12
N GLY A 307 -14.50 -8.61 -7.78
CA GLY A 307 -15.95 -8.37 -7.75
C GLY A 307 -16.46 -7.70 -6.47
N ARG A 308 -17.61 -8.17 -5.96
CA ARG A 308 -18.30 -7.58 -4.80
C ARG A 308 -17.47 -7.65 -3.51
N LEU A 309 -16.62 -8.67 -3.36
CA LEU A 309 -15.80 -8.84 -2.16
C LEU A 309 -14.71 -7.77 -2.05
N ALA A 310 -14.02 -7.46 -3.16
CA ALA A 310 -13.04 -6.36 -3.22
C ALA A 310 -13.67 -5.00 -2.91
N ALA A 311 -14.90 -4.75 -3.37
CA ALA A 311 -15.64 -3.53 -3.04
C ALA A 311 -15.98 -3.43 -1.54
N TRP A 312 -16.33 -4.55 -0.90
CA TRP A 312 -16.51 -4.58 0.55
C TRP A 312 -15.20 -4.37 1.29
N VAL A 313 -14.07 -4.92 0.81
CA VAL A 313 -12.75 -4.70 1.41
C VAL A 313 -12.34 -3.23 1.38
N LYS A 314 -12.62 -2.48 0.31
CA LYS A 314 -12.47 -1.01 0.30
C LYS A 314 -13.29 -0.31 1.38
N VAL A 315 -14.48 -0.83 1.69
CA VAL A 315 -15.34 -0.37 2.80
C VAL A 315 -14.87 -0.91 4.16
N LEU A 316 -14.01 -1.93 4.21
CA LEU A 316 -13.40 -2.45 5.44
C LEU A 316 -12.03 -1.79 5.73
N GLU A 317 -11.37 -1.21 4.73
CA GLU A 317 -10.07 -0.52 4.86
C GLU A 317 -10.18 0.82 5.61
N TRP A 318 -11.35 1.47 5.63
CA TRP A 318 -11.49 2.80 6.25
C TRP A 318 -11.03 2.93 7.72
N PRO A 319 -11.01 1.90 8.60
CA PRO A 319 -10.56 2.04 9.99
C PRO A 319 -9.12 1.58 10.21
N SER A 320 -8.54 0.75 9.33
CA SER A 320 -7.07 0.57 9.27
C SER A 320 -6.39 1.79 8.63
N VAL A 321 -7.16 2.60 7.91
CA VAL A 321 -6.79 3.88 7.32
C VAL A 321 -6.66 5.01 8.34
N ILE A 322 -6.77 4.83 9.67
CA ILE A 322 -6.28 5.85 10.63
C ILE A 322 -4.74 5.85 10.61
N SER A 323 -4.19 6.33 9.51
CA SER A 323 -2.79 6.54 9.18
C SER A 323 -2.70 7.86 8.43
N ALA A 324 -1.48 8.35 8.17
CA ALA A 324 -1.34 9.62 7.46
C ALA A 324 -1.85 9.55 6.00
N GLU A 325 -2.17 8.35 5.50
CA GLU A 325 -2.72 8.12 4.17
C GLU A 325 -4.10 8.75 3.92
N ILE A 326 -4.86 9.05 4.98
CA ILE A 326 -6.09 9.87 4.86
C ILE A 326 -5.78 11.21 4.19
N PHE A 327 -4.57 11.73 4.41
CA PHE A 327 -4.17 13.05 3.95
C PHE A 327 -3.43 13.00 2.61
N ALA A 328 -2.71 11.92 2.30
CA ALA A 328 -2.02 11.73 1.01
C ALA A 328 -1.55 10.28 0.81
N PRO A 329 -1.61 9.71 -0.41
CA PRO A 329 -1.00 8.41 -0.70
C PRO A 329 0.50 8.43 -0.36
N PRO A 330 1.07 7.36 0.22
CA PRO A 330 2.45 7.36 0.71
C PRO A 330 3.44 7.77 -0.37
N ALA A 331 3.35 7.13 -1.54
CA ALA A 331 4.20 7.35 -2.70
C ALA A 331 4.23 8.82 -3.19
N CYS A 332 3.23 9.63 -2.84
CA CYS A 332 3.15 11.04 -3.21
C CYS A 332 3.76 11.98 -2.17
N THR A 333 4.11 11.51 -0.97
CA THR A 333 4.59 12.35 0.15
C THR A 333 6.11 12.45 0.27
N GLY A 334 6.84 11.89 -0.70
CA GLY A 334 8.30 11.81 -0.72
C GLY A 334 8.78 10.36 -0.65
N GLY A 335 10.08 10.14 -0.45
CA GLY A 335 10.63 8.78 -0.38
C GLY A 335 10.17 8.00 0.85
N TYR A 336 10.26 6.67 0.79
CA TYR A 336 9.79 5.73 1.81
C TYR A 336 10.15 6.12 3.26
N PHE A 337 11.38 6.59 3.49
CA PHE A 337 11.81 7.05 4.81
C PHE A 337 10.95 8.18 5.39
N VAL A 338 10.61 9.18 4.57
CA VAL A 338 9.76 10.30 5.00
C VAL A 338 8.35 9.81 5.29
N GLN A 339 7.84 8.91 4.45
CA GLN A 339 6.52 8.29 4.64
C GLN A 339 6.45 7.53 5.96
N LEU A 340 7.49 6.76 6.29
CA LEU A 340 7.60 6.01 7.54
C LEU A 340 7.54 6.95 8.76
N LEU A 341 8.26 8.08 8.70
CA LEU A 341 8.26 9.07 9.79
C LEU A 341 6.90 9.76 9.93
N ILE A 342 6.31 10.24 8.83
CA ILE A 342 5.01 10.93 8.87
C ILE A 342 3.95 10.00 9.44
N ASN A 343 3.85 8.76 8.94
CA ASN A 343 2.89 7.77 9.42
C ASN A 343 3.12 7.37 10.89
N SER A 344 4.36 7.44 11.37
CA SER A 344 4.69 7.10 12.76
C SER A 344 4.51 8.26 13.75
N PHE A 345 4.65 9.51 13.30
CA PHE A 345 4.69 10.68 14.20
C PHE A 345 3.48 11.61 14.11
N TRP A 346 2.63 11.51 13.08
CA TRP A 346 1.42 12.33 12.99
C TRP A 346 0.48 12.24 14.20
N PRO A 347 0.28 11.08 14.90
CA PRO A 347 -0.62 11.03 16.04
C PRO A 347 -0.02 11.79 17.24
N TRP A 348 1.30 11.73 17.39
CA TRP A 348 2.03 12.47 18.40
C TRP A 348 1.99 13.97 18.13
N ALA A 349 2.11 14.40 16.88
CA ALA A 349 1.95 15.80 16.50
C ALA A 349 0.56 16.34 16.89
N LEU A 350 -0.51 15.58 16.63
CA LEU A 350 -1.87 15.96 17.05
C LEU A 350 -2.02 16.05 18.57
N ILE A 351 -1.48 15.07 19.31
CA ILE A 351 -1.50 15.07 20.78
C ILE A 351 -0.73 16.28 21.32
N LEU A 352 0.43 16.61 20.75
CA LEU A 352 1.26 17.74 21.17
C LEU A 352 0.58 19.08 20.90
N ILE A 353 -0.13 19.23 19.76
CA ILE A 353 -0.91 20.44 19.47
C ILE A 353 -2.00 20.65 20.53
N VAL A 354 -2.78 19.61 20.85
CA VAL A 354 -3.83 19.70 21.87
C VAL A 354 -3.24 19.93 23.27
N ALA A 355 -2.11 19.28 23.58
CA ALA A 355 -1.40 19.49 24.84
C ALA A 355 -0.91 20.94 24.96
N ALA A 356 -0.32 21.51 23.90
CA ALA A 356 0.12 22.90 23.88
C ALA A 356 -1.06 23.85 24.13
N ILE A 357 -2.18 23.67 23.42
CA ILE A 357 -3.42 24.45 23.63
C ILE A 357 -3.86 24.40 25.10
N HIS A 358 -3.85 23.21 25.71
CA HIS A 358 -4.22 23.05 27.12
C HIS A 358 -3.22 23.72 28.08
N VAL A 359 -1.91 23.58 27.83
CA VAL A 359 -0.86 24.25 28.62
C VAL A 359 -1.02 25.77 28.56
N LEU A 360 -1.27 26.35 27.37
CA LEU A 360 -1.50 27.79 27.24
C LEU A 360 -2.69 28.25 28.11
N HIS A 361 -3.78 27.49 28.13
CA HIS A 361 -4.96 27.81 28.93
C HIS A 361 -4.76 27.61 30.43
N THR A 362 -4.03 26.58 30.84
CA THR A 362 -3.74 26.30 32.26
C THR A 362 -2.77 27.32 32.84
N VAL A 363 -1.71 27.68 32.11
CA VAL A 363 -0.76 28.74 32.51
C VAL A 363 -1.48 30.08 32.65
N ALA A 364 -2.32 30.44 31.67
CA ALA A 364 -3.11 31.68 31.72
C ALA A 364 -4.05 31.75 32.95
N ARG A 365 -4.59 30.61 33.39
CA ARG A 365 -5.42 30.53 34.60
C ARG A 365 -4.58 30.62 35.88
N HIS A 366 -3.41 30.00 35.89
CA HIS A 366 -2.53 29.96 37.06
C HIS A 366 -1.87 31.31 37.35
N ASP A 367 -1.46 32.05 36.32
CA ASP A 367 -0.85 33.38 36.44
C ASP A 367 -1.81 34.38 37.11
N ARG A 368 -3.11 34.24 36.84
CA ARG A 368 -4.17 35.02 37.49
C ARG A 368 -4.42 34.60 38.95
N SER A 369 -4.02 33.39 39.34
CA SER A 369 -4.45 32.77 40.59
C SER A 369 -3.46 32.92 41.75
N GLN A 370 -2.14 32.72 41.62
CA GLN A 370 -1.20 32.81 42.78
C GLN A 370 0.31 32.94 42.45
N ARG A 371 1.03 33.55 43.42
CA ARG A 371 2.50 33.70 43.57
C ARG A 371 3.22 32.38 43.93
N LEU A 372 3.30 31.39 43.04
CA LEU A 372 4.15 30.20 43.24
C LEU A 372 5.51 30.34 42.54
N GLY A 373 6.54 29.69 43.09
CA GLY A 373 7.85 29.60 42.46
C GLY A 373 7.80 28.83 41.13
N CYS A 374 8.62 29.23 40.16
CA CYS A 374 8.59 28.76 38.77
C CYS A 374 8.61 27.21 38.65
N ALA A 375 9.47 26.53 39.40
CA ALA A 375 9.59 25.08 39.34
C ALA A 375 8.35 24.32 39.86
N ALA A 376 7.69 24.83 40.91
CA ALA A 376 6.50 24.20 41.47
C ALA A 376 5.28 24.39 40.55
N ALA A 377 5.15 25.57 39.95
CA ALA A 377 4.12 25.88 38.97
C ALA A 377 4.28 25.05 37.69
N LEU A 378 5.51 24.89 37.19
CA LEU A 378 5.80 24.01 36.05
C LEU A 378 5.39 22.56 36.33
N ARG A 379 5.76 22.03 37.50
CA ARG A 379 5.42 20.65 37.87
C ARG A 379 3.91 20.43 37.98
N SER A 380 3.17 21.36 38.56
CA SER A 380 1.71 21.23 38.69
C SER A 380 1.02 21.28 37.33
N VAL A 381 1.43 22.21 36.46
CA VAL A 381 0.89 22.34 35.09
C VAL A 381 1.20 21.09 34.26
N CYS A 382 2.43 20.57 34.32
CA CYS A 382 2.79 19.34 33.60
C CYS A 382 1.99 18.13 34.08
N LEU A 383 1.81 17.95 35.39
CA LEU A 383 1.05 16.82 35.93
C LEU A 383 -0.45 16.92 35.58
N GLU A 384 -1.03 18.10 35.69
CA GLU A 384 -2.44 18.35 35.33
C GLU A 384 -2.66 18.10 33.83
N THR A 385 -1.78 18.65 32.99
CA THR A 385 -1.83 18.43 31.54
C THR A 385 -1.66 16.96 31.19
N ALA A 386 -0.69 16.27 31.81
CA ALA A 386 -0.46 14.85 31.54
C ALA A 386 -1.70 14.00 31.88
N LEU A 387 -2.34 14.24 33.03
CA LEU A 387 -3.56 13.53 33.43
C LEU A 387 -4.76 13.90 32.55
N PHE A 388 -4.84 15.15 32.07
CA PHE A 388 -5.89 15.59 31.14
C PHE A 388 -5.74 14.97 29.75
N MET A 389 -4.50 14.87 29.25
CA MET A 389 -4.19 14.35 27.92
C MET A 389 -4.20 12.82 27.86
N LEU A 390 -3.96 12.14 29.00
CA LEU A 390 -3.87 10.68 29.04
C LEU A 390 -5.07 9.95 28.40
N PRO A 391 -6.35 10.29 28.67
CA PRO A 391 -7.48 9.65 28.00
C PRO A 391 -7.45 9.80 26.48
N LEU A 392 -7.07 10.99 25.97
CA LEU A 392 -6.94 11.23 24.53
C LEU A 392 -5.80 10.38 23.96
N THR A 393 -4.64 10.39 24.62
CA THR A 393 -3.48 9.60 24.21
C THR A 393 -3.82 8.11 24.15
N LEU A 394 -4.55 7.59 25.12
CA LEU A 394 -4.98 6.18 25.13
C LEU A 394 -5.92 5.86 23.97
N VAL A 395 -6.90 6.71 23.68
CA VAL A 395 -7.81 6.51 22.54
C VAL A 395 -7.06 6.59 21.21
N VAL A 396 -6.22 7.61 21.02
CA VAL A 396 -5.46 7.81 19.78
C VAL A 396 -4.50 6.65 19.56
N THR A 397 -3.71 6.27 20.57
CA THR A 397 -2.78 5.13 20.47
C THR A 397 -3.52 3.82 20.20
N PHE A 398 -4.67 3.58 20.84
CA PHE A 398 -5.50 2.39 20.55
C PHE A 398 -5.96 2.32 19.09
N CYS A 399 -6.31 3.46 18.50
CA CYS A 399 -6.77 3.54 17.12
C CYS A 399 -5.66 3.31 16.08
N VAL A 400 -4.43 3.77 16.36
CA VAL A 400 -3.35 3.79 15.35
C VAL A 400 -2.25 2.75 15.57
N VAL A 401 -2.20 2.11 16.74
CA VAL A 401 -1.11 1.18 17.09
C VAL A 401 -0.97 0.03 16.08
N THR A 402 -2.06 -0.54 15.57
CA THR A 402 -2.01 -1.64 14.61
C THR A 402 -1.55 -1.17 13.22
N SER A 403 -2.05 -0.03 12.73
CA SER A 403 -1.69 0.53 11.42
C SER A 403 -0.24 1.00 11.41
N SER A 404 0.22 1.70 12.45
CA SER A 404 1.62 2.10 12.60
C SER A 404 2.54 0.89 12.72
N SER A 405 2.18 -0.11 13.53
CA SER A 405 3.02 -1.31 13.71
C SER A 405 3.15 -2.14 12.45
N SER A 406 2.06 -2.36 11.70
CA SER A 406 2.08 -3.14 10.45
C SER A 406 3.04 -2.53 9.42
N ARG A 407 3.00 -1.20 9.23
CA ARG A 407 3.96 -0.50 8.35
C ARG A 407 5.40 -0.65 8.79
N ILE A 408 5.65 -0.55 10.09
CA ILE A 408 7.01 -0.73 10.63
C ILE A 408 7.49 -2.16 10.38
N PHE A 409 6.63 -3.18 10.54
CA PHE A 409 7.01 -4.56 10.23
C PHE A 409 7.23 -4.80 8.74
N LYS A 410 6.46 -4.15 7.85
CA LYS A 410 6.69 -4.19 6.40
C LYS A 410 8.08 -3.69 5.99
N THR A 411 8.72 -2.81 6.78
CA THR A 411 10.12 -2.39 6.51
C THR A 411 11.14 -3.54 6.58
N LEU A 412 10.76 -4.64 7.23
CA LEU A 412 11.59 -5.83 7.44
C LEU A 412 11.35 -6.90 6.38
N LEU A 413 10.31 -6.75 5.55
CA LEU A 413 9.97 -7.69 4.48
C LEU A 413 10.78 -7.35 3.23
N LEU A 414 11.54 -8.33 2.76
CA LEU A 414 12.35 -8.21 1.57
C LEU A 414 12.04 -9.36 0.63
N ASP A 415 11.68 -9.03 -0.61
CA ASP A 415 11.54 -10.02 -1.67
C ASP A 415 12.90 -10.26 -2.34
N SER A 416 13.28 -11.53 -2.45
CA SER A 416 14.53 -11.94 -3.07
C SER A 416 14.30 -12.48 -4.48
N PHE A 417 15.05 -11.94 -5.44
CA PHE A 417 15.04 -12.38 -6.82
C PHE A 417 16.42 -12.93 -7.18
N LYS A 418 16.48 -14.12 -7.78
CA LYS A 418 17.75 -14.68 -8.26
C LYS A 418 18.31 -13.82 -9.37
N TYR A 419 19.60 -13.54 -9.30
CA TYR A 419 20.30 -12.65 -10.22
C TYR A 419 21.30 -13.40 -11.09
N ASP A 420 22.05 -14.35 -10.53
CA ASP A 420 23.03 -15.15 -11.27
C ASP A 420 23.02 -16.58 -10.75
N ASP A 421 22.59 -17.52 -11.60
CA ASP A 421 22.56 -18.94 -11.25
C ASP A 421 23.97 -19.52 -11.06
N GLY A 422 24.94 -19.03 -11.83
CA GLY A 422 26.32 -19.51 -11.78
C GLY A 422 27.06 -19.10 -10.51
N ALA A 423 26.75 -17.93 -9.97
CA ALA A 423 27.32 -17.42 -8.70
C ALA A 423 26.38 -17.62 -7.50
N SER A 424 25.16 -18.12 -7.71
CA SER A 424 24.10 -18.18 -6.69
C SER A 424 23.85 -16.82 -6.01
N GLU A 425 23.90 -15.73 -6.79
CA GLU A 425 23.65 -14.37 -6.30
C GLU A 425 22.16 -14.02 -6.41
N SER A 426 21.63 -13.31 -5.40
CA SER A 426 20.25 -12.80 -5.38
C SER A 426 20.24 -11.30 -5.05
N VAL A 427 19.34 -10.55 -5.68
CA VAL A 427 19.06 -9.16 -5.32
C VAL A 427 17.79 -9.12 -4.48
N ARG A 428 17.76 -8.30 -3.43
CA ARG A 428 16.60 -8.15 -2.55
C ARG A 428 16.02 -6.76 -2.68
N TYR A 429 14.70 -6.65 -2.61
CA TYR A 429 13.99 -5.37 -2.64
C TYR A 429 12.99 -5.31 -1.51
N LEU A 430 12.66 -4.10 -1.06
CA LEU A 430 11.63 -3.89 -0.06
C LEU A 430 10.25 -4.17 -0.67
N THR A 431 9.49 -5.09 -0.08
CA THR A 431 8.17 -5.52 -0.58
C THR A 431 7.18 -4.34 -0.71
N ASP A 432 7.23 -3.39 0.24
CA ASP A 432 6.30 -2.25 0.27
C ASP A 432 6.73 -1.11 -0.70
N ASP A 433 7.98 -1.13 -1.18
CA ASP A 433 8.50 -0.13 -2.13
C ASP A 433 9.68 -0.70 -2.94
N TYR A 434 9.36 -1.26 -4.11
CA TYR A 434 10.34 -1.87 -5.02
C TYR A 434 11.35 -0.87 -5.62
N SER A 435 11.20 0.45 -5.41
CA SER A 435 12.24 1.42 -5.74
C SER A 435 13.46 1.32 -4.81
N PHE A 436 13.32 0.72 -3.63
CA PHE A 436 14.41 0.51 -2.68
C PHE A 436 15.03 -0.88 -2.81
N GLY A 437 16.11 -0.96 -3.61
CA GLY A 437 16.95 -2.16 -3.71
C GLY A 437 17.96 -2.31 -2.56
N VAL A 438 18.05 -3.52 -2.03
CA VAL A 438 19.18 -4.02 -1.23
C VAL A 438 19.99 -4.94 -2.14
N ALA A 439 20.99 -4.39 -2.82
CA ALA A 439 21.93 -5.18 -3.57
C ALA A 439 22.82 -5.96 -2.59
N VAL A 440 22.44 -7.20 -2.28
CA VAL A 440 23.31 -8.11 -1.53
C VAL A 440 24.41 -8.56 -2.48
N ARG A 441 25.54 -7.84 -2.49
CA ARG A 441 26.80 -8.43 -2.96
C ARG A 441 27.14 -9.63 -2.06
N PRO A 442 27.98 -10.58 -2.52
CA PRO A 442 28.49 -11.67 -1.68
C PRO A 442 29.16 -11.22 -0.37
N THR A 443 29.48 -9.93 -0.21
CA THR A 443 30.07 -9.34 0.99
C THR A 443 29.06 -8.89 2.04
N GLY A 444 27.75 -8.97 1.79
CA GLY A 444 26.72 -8.72 2.81
C GLY A 444 26.50 -7.26 3.21
N ASP A 445 27.07 -6.30 2.48
CA ASP A 445 26.92 -4.88 2.81
C ASP A 445 25.56 -4.33 2.34
N MET A 446 24.78 -3.89 3.32
CA MET A 446 23.50 -3.19 3.16
C MET A 446 23.72 -1.83 2.47
N THR A 447 22.82 -1.40 1.59
CA THR A 447 22.91 -0.04 1.02
C THR A 447 22.76 1.00 2.13
N ASP A 448 23.55 2.09 2.12
CA ASP A 448 23.51 3.15 3.14
C ASP A 448 22.09 3.72 3.35
N ALA A 449 21.27 3.71 2.29
CA ALA A 449 19.88 4.15 2.33
C ALA A 449 18.99 3.22 3.15
N TYR A 450 19.05 1.90 2.93
CA TYR A 450 18.25 0.92 3.68
C TYR A 450 18.73 0.79 5.12
N ALA A 451 20.04 0.88 5.38
CA ALA A 451 20.60 0.88 6.73
C ALA A 451 19.99 1.98 7.63
N ARG A 452 19.75 3.18 7.07
CA ARG A 452 19.04 4.26 7.78
C ARG A 452 17.59 3.87 8.08
N VAL A 453 16.84 3.40 7.09
CA VAL A 453 15.44 2.97 7.25
C VAL A 453 15.33 1.91 8.34
N TRP A 454 16.19 0.89 8.29
CA TRP A 454 16.21 -0.20 9.23
C TRP A 454 16.53 0.25 10.67
N THR A 455 17.51 1.14 10.84
CA THR A 455 17.84 1.71 12.17
C THR A 455 16.66 2.44 12.79
N TRP A 456 15.94 3.24 11.99
CA TRP A 456 14.74 3.93 12.46
C TRP A 456 13.59 2.98 12.72
N ALA A 457 13.42 1.94 11.89
CA ALA A 457 12.41 0.91 12.10
C ALA A 457 12.58 0.25 13.47
N LEU A 458 13.80 -0.08 13.91
CA LEU A 458 14.05 -0.61 15.26
C LEU A 458 13.58 0.34 16.37
N GLY A 459 13.90 1.63 16.26
CA GLY A 459 13.43 2.63 17.22
C GLY A 459 11.90 2.74 17.24
N LEU A 460 11.26 2.62 16.08
CA LEU A 460 9.81 2.65 15.93
C LEU A 460 9.14 1.38 16.44
N ILE A 461 9.78 0.21 16.36
CA ILE A 461 9.34 -1.04 17.01
C ILE A 461 9.29 -0.85 18.52
N ALA A 462 10.34 -0.24 19.09
CA ALA A 462 10.37 0.07 20.52
C ALA A 462 9.26 1.08 20.91
N LEU A 463 8.96 2.05 20.05
CA LEU A 463 7.93 3.06 20.31
C LEU A 463 6.50 2.50 20.21
N TRP A 464 6.20 1.69 19.20
CA TRP A 464 4.84 1.29 18.84
C TRP A 464 4.47 -0.11 19.32
N PRO A 465 4.84 -1.20 18.61
CA PRO A 465 4.42 -2.55 18.98
C PRO A 465 4.94 -3.02 20.34
N ALA A 466 6.05 -2.47 20.84
CA ALA A 466 6.53 -2.73 22.21
C ALA A 466 6.08 -1.65 23.20
N GLY A 467 6.27 -0.38 22.86
CA GLY A 467 6.08 0.74 23.78
C GLY A 467 4.64 0.95 24.22
N VAL A 468 3.66 0.84 23.31
CA VAL A 468 2.24 1.03 23.65
C VAL A 468 1.71 -0.06 24.59
N PRO A 469 1.93 -1.37 24.34
CA PRO A 469 1.57 -2.40 25.31
C PRO A 469 2.23 -2.24 26.67
N VAL A 470 3.52 -1.90 26.71
CA VAL A 470 4.26 -1.66 27.97
C VAL A 470 3.68 -0.46 28.72
N LEU A 471 3.37 0.64 28.02
CA LEU A 471 2.73 1.81 28.60
C LEU A 471 1.37 1.44 29.22
N TYR A 472 0.53 0.69 28.50
CA TYR A 472 -0.78 0.28 29.00
C TYR A 472 -0.65 -0.61 30.24
N ALA A 473 0.25 -1.59 30.20
CA ALA A 473 0.52 -2.48 31.32
C ALA A 473 1.05 -1.70 32.54
N ALA A 474 1.98 -0.76 32.35
CA ALA A 474 2.54 0.07 33.43
C ALA A 474 1.47 0.98 34.07
N LEU A 475 0.63 1.62 33.25
CA LEU A 475 -0.48 2.45 33.73
C LEU A 475 -1.50 1.63 34.55
N LEU A 476 -1.85 0.43 34.07
CA LEU A 476 -2.77 -0.46 34.79
C LEU A 476 -2.12 -1.04 36.06
N ALA A 477 -0.82 -1.36 36.04
CA ALA A 477 -0.10 -1.86 37.20
C ALA A 477 -0.03 -0.80 38.33
N THR A 478 0.20 0.46 37.96
CA THR A 478 0.23 1.58 38.91
C THR A 478 -1.18 1.93 39.43
N ALA A 479 -2.21 1.84 38.60
CA ALA A 479 -3.60 2.07 39.00
C ALA A 479 -4.26 0.86 39.71
N LYS A 480 -3.65 -0.34 39.67
CA LYS A 480 -4.21 -1.61 40.16
C LYS A 480 -4.83 -1.54 41.55
N ARG A 481 -4.14 -0.92 42.51
CA ARG A 481 -4.61 -0.85 43.91
C ARG A 481 -5.89 -0.01 44.02
N ALA A 482 -5.93 1.14 43.34
CA ALA A 482 -7.08 2.04 43.30
C ALA A 482 -8.30 1.38 42.63
N ILE A 483 -8.07 0.69 41.50
CA ILE A 483 -9.10 -0.02 40.75
C ILE A 483 -9.73 -1.14 41.59
N LYS A 484 -8.91 -1.99 42.22
CA LYS A 484 -9.42 -3.12 43.02
C LYS A 484 -10.13 -2.70 44.30
N ARG A 485 -9.71 -1.60 44.93
CA ARG A 485 -10.30 -1.11 46.18
C ARG A 485 -11.53 -0.21 45.99
N HIS A 486 -11.95 0.05 44.75
CA HIS A 486 -13.02 1.01 44.44
C HIS A 486 -12.72 2.43 44.96
N GLU A 487 -11.43 2.80 45.01
CA GLU A 487 -10.94 4.10 45.49
C GLU A 487 -10.29 4.84 44.31
N PRO A 488 -11.09 5.42 43.38
CA PRO A 488 -10.56 6.00 42.16
C PRO A 488 -9.70 7.24 42.44
N ASN A 489 -8.41 7.15 42.13
CA ASN A 489 -7.49 8.29 42.14
C ASN A 489 -7.44 8.96 40.74
N ALA A 490 -6.71 10.07 40.61
CA ALA A 490 -6.64 10.82 39.35
C ALA A 490 -6.15 9.97 38.18
N LEU A 491 -5.15 9.10 38.41
CA LEU A 491 -4.61 8.20 37.40
C LEU A 491 -5.60 7.12 36.98
N SER A 492 -6.29 6.49 37.95
CA SER A 492 -7.33 5.48 37.69
C SER A 492 -8.48 6.05 36.87
N ARG A 493 -8.87 7.32 37.12
CA ARG A 493 -9.86 8.03 36.30
C ARG A 493 -9.36 8.35 34.90
N ALA A 494 -8.10 8.78 34.77
CA ALA A 494 -7.50 9.10 33.48
C ALA A 494 -7.27 7.85 32.59
N THR A 495 -7.07 6.69 33.21
CA THR A 495 -6.92 5.38 32.54
C THR A 495 -8.22 4.61 32.40
N HIS A 496 -9.37 5.23 32.73
CA HIS A 496 -10.70 4.60 32.71
C HIS A 496 -10.98 3.88 31.38
N PHE A 497 -10.56 4.46 30.26
CA PHE A 497 -10.67 3.85 28.93
C PHE A 497 -10.11 2.42 28.87
N LEU A 498 -9.02 2.09 29.57
CA LEU A 498 -8.40 0.77 29.47
C LEU A 498 -9.15 -0.33 30.23
N TRP A 499 -9.78 -0.02 31.36
CA TRP A 499 -10.26 -1.05 32.28
C TRP A 499 -11.77 -1.01 32.56
N SER A 500 -12.46 0.09 32.28
CA SER A 500 -13.86 0.29 32.66
C SER A 500 -14.84 -0.70 32.05
N ASP A 501 -14.48 -1.25 30.89
CA ASP A 501 -15.33 -2.15 30.10
C ASP A 501 -15.28 -3.59 30.60
N TYR A 502 -14.35 -3.91 31.49
CA TYR A 502 -14.10 -5.26 32.00
C TYR A 502 -14.46 -5.38 33.47
N ARG A 503 -14.65 -6.62 33.92
CA ARG A 503 -14.71 -6.92 35.35
C ARG A 503 -13.38 -6.52 36.00
N LEU A 504 -13.41 -6.05 37.24
CA LEU A 504 -12.22 -5.58 37.96
C LEU A 504 -11.15 -6.67 38.16
N GLU A 505 -11.53 -7.94 38.09
CA GLU A 505 -10.61 -9.10 38.09
C GLU A 505 -9.82 -9.21 36.78
N LEU A 506 -10.42 -8.77 35.67
CA LEU A 506 -9.91 -8.80 34.31
C LEU A 506 -9.52 -7.40 33.80
N PHE A 507 -9.15 -6.48 34.70
CA PHE A 507 -8.75 -5.10 34.35
C PHE A 507 -7.56 -5.03 33.37
N TRP A 508 -6.80 -6.12 33.21
CA TRP A 508 -5.66 -6.27 32.30
C TRP A 508 -6.04 -6.77 30.89
N TRP A 509 -7.30 -7.14 30.65
CA TRP A 509 -7.74 -7.79 29.41
C TRP A 509 -7.46 -6.95 28.16
N GLU A 510 -7.55 -5.63 28.26
CA GLU A 510 -7.23 -4.71 27.16
C GLU A 510 -5.80 -4.90 26.63
N CYS A 511 -4.83 -5.19 27.51
CA CYS A 511 -3.46 -5.50 27.09
C CYS A 511 -3.38 -6.82 26.31
N ALA A 512 -4.16 -7.83 26.70
CA ALA A 512 -4.21 -9.11 26.01
C ALA A 512 -4.86 -8.99 24.63
N GLU A 513 -5.97 -8.25 24.52
CA GLU A 513 -6.58 -7.93 23.23
C GLU A 513 -5.63 -7.16 22.32
N LEU A 514 -4.90 -6.17 22.86
CA LEU A 514 -3.90 -5.43 22.10
C LEU A 514 -2.77 -6.32 21.58
N LEU A 515 -2.24 -7.21 22.42
CA LEU A 515 -1.20 -8.17 22.01
C LEU A 515 -1.70 -9.14 20.94
N LYS A 516 -2.93 -9.65 21.08
CA LYS A 516 -3.56 -10.50 20.06
C LYS A 516 -3.67 -9.77 18.71
N LYS A 517 -4.10 -8.51 18.70
CA LYS A 517 -4.14 -7.71 17.45
C LYS A 517 -2.76 -7.59 16.83
N LEU A 518 -1.76 -7.16 17.61
CA LEU A 518 -0.39 -7.00 17.11
C LEU A 518 0.20 -8.30 16.57
N ALA A 519 -0.15 -9.44 17.18
CA ALA A 519 0.22 -10.74 16.65
C ALA A 519 -0.41 -10.99 15.28
N LEU A 520 -1.72 -10.80 15.15
CA LEU A 520 -2.47 -11.05 13.91
C LEU A 520 -2.15 -10.09 12.77
N THR A 521 -1.74 -8.85 13.07
CA THR A 521 -1.49 -7.81 12.05
C THR A 521 0.00 -7.57 11.77
N GLY A 522 0.91 -8.19 12.53
CA GLY A 522 2.32 -7.82 12.53
C GLY A 522 3.27 -8.98 12.81
N PHE A 523 3.17 -9.64 13.97
CA PHE A 523 4.16 -10.69 14.32
C PHE A 523 4.13 -11.90 13.38
N VAL A 524 3.01 -12.18 12.70
CA VAL A 524 2.95 -13.20 11.65
C VAL A 524 3.94 -12.89 10.52
N LEU A 525 4.18 -11.62 10.19
CA LEU A 525 5.16 -11.22 9.16
C LEU A 525 6.61 -11.57 9.52
N LEU A 526 6.91 -11.77 10.81
CA LEU A 526 8.25 -12.18 11.26
C LEU A 526 8.48 -13.69 11.11
N ILE A 527 7.40 -14.45 10.90
CA ILE A 527 7.46 -15.89 10.65
C ILE A 527 7.61 -16.03 9.14
N SER A 528 8.83 -15.87 8.64
CA SER A 528 9.15 -16.17 7.24
C SER A 528 8.84 -17.65 6.99
N GLU A 529 7.99 -17.95 6.02
CA GLU A 529 8.01 -19.27 5.40
C GLU A 529 9.30 -19.30 4.55
N GLU A 530 10.32 -20.04 5.03
CA GLU A 530 11.39 -20.48 4.14
C GLU A 530 10.74 -21.38 3.07
N HIS A 531 10.58 -20.85 1.85
CA HIS A 531 10.26 -21.62 0.66
C HIS A 531 11.46 -21.65 -0.28
#